data_AF-I1XBT6-F1
#
_entry.id   AF-I1XBT6-F1
#
_cell.length_a   1.000
_cell.length_b   1.000
_cell.length_c   1.000
_cell.angle_alpha   90.00
_cell.angle_beta   90.00
_cell.angle_gamma   90.00
#
_symmetry.space_group_name_H-M   'P 1'
#
loop_
_entity.id
_entity.type
_entity.pdbx_description
1 polymer ?
#
loop_
_entity_poly.entity_id
_entity_poly.type
_entity_poly.pdbx_seq_one_letter_code
_entity_poly.pdbx_strand_id
1 'polypeptide(L)'
;CLKLPGGSCMAALAVTLMVLSSPLALAGDTRPRFLKQTKAECHFFNGTERVRLLERHFYNQEEYVRYDSDVGEFRAVTELGRRSAEYWNSQKDFLEDRRAAVDTYCRHNYRIGESFTVQRRVQPKVTVYPSKTQPLQHHNLLVCSVNGFYPGSIEVRWFRNGQEEKAGVVSTGLIQ
;
A
#
# COMPACT_ATOMS: atom_id res chain seq x y z
N CYS A 1 -79.74 -1.84 -15.44
CA CYS A 1 -79.37 -0.59 -14.74
C CYS A 1 -77.87 -0.34 -14.89
N LEU A 2 -77.50 0.83 -15.43
CA LEU A 2 -76.35 1.72 -15.10
C LEU A 2 -74.95 1.08 -14.84
N LYS A 3 -73.95 1.11 -15.75
CA LYS A 3 -72.92 2.16 -16.10
C LYS A 3 -72.23 2.78 -14.87
N LEU A 4 -70.89 2.77 -14.62
CA LEU A 4 -69.63 2.52 -15.37
C LEU A 4 -68.62 1.71 -14.51
N PRO A 5 -67.56 1.10 -15.10
CA PRO A 5 -66.86 -0.07 -14.56
C PRO A 5 -65.46 0.19 -13.97
N GLY A 6 -65.14 -0.54 -12.90
CA GLY A 6 -63.83 -1.17 -12.64
C GLY A 6 -62.61 -0.29 -12.31
N GLY A 7 -62.07 -0.41 -11.08
CA GLY A 7 -60.73 0.14 -10.78
C GLY A 7 -60.28 0.12 -9.32
N SER A 8 -59.96 -1.08 -8.84
CA SER A 8 -59.14 -1.48 -7.67
C SER A 8 -58.35 -0.44 -6.85
N CYS A 9 -58.43 -0.60 -5.52
CA CYS A 9 -57.79 0.11 -4.41
C CYS A 9 -56.25 -0.09 -4.30
N MET A 10 -55.51 0.00 -5.42
CA MET A 10 -54.07 -0.38 -5.46
C MET A 10 -53.12 0.77 -5.80
N ALA A 11 -53.62 1.99 -6.05
CA ALA A 11 -52.76 3.14 -6.38
C ALA A 11 -52.16 3.83 -5.14
N ALA A 12 -52.70 3.62 -3.94
CA ALA A 12 -52.20 4.25 -2.71
C ALA A 12 -50.98 3.52 -2.10
N LEU A 13 -50.71 2.27 -2.49
CA LEU A 13 -49.64 1.43 -1.92
C LEU A 13 -48.29 1.57 -2.65
N ALA A 14 -48.28 2.08 -3.90
CA ALA A 14 -47.04 2.27 -4.65
C ALA A 14 -46.24 3.51 -4.19
N VAL A 15 -46.92 4.52 -3.65
CA VAL A 15 -46.26 5.74 -3.11
C VAL A 15 -45.70 5.49 -1.70
N THR A 16 -46.28 4.55 -0.93
CA THR A 16 -45.78 4.18 0.40
C THR A 16 -44.53 3.29 0.33
N LEU A 17 -44.36 2.46 -0.73
CA LEU A 17 -43.17 1.63 -0.87
C LEU A 17 -41.91 2.39 -1.30
N MET A 18 -42.05 3.52 -2.00
CA MET A 18 -40.91 4.38 -2.36
C MET A 18 -40.46 5.32 -1.22
N VAL A 19 -41.25 5.45 -0.15
CA VAL A 19 -40.87 6.19 1.08
C VAL A 19 -40.06 5.28 2.03
N LEU A 20 -40.15 3.96 1.88
CA LEU A 20 -39.40 2.98 2.68
C LEU A 20 -38.08 2.54 2.03
N SER A 21 -37.87 2.80 0.75
CA SER A 21 -36.56 2.66 0.09
C SER A 21 -35.73 3.93 0.24
N SER A 22 -35.52 4.35 1.49
CA SER A 22 -34.43 5.27 1.82
C SER A 22 -33.11 4.69 1.29
N PRO A 23 -32.30 5.40 0.49
CA PRO A 23 -30.94 4.97 0.12
C PRO A 23 -29.97 4.99 1.31
N LEU A 24 -30.46 4.82 2.54
CA LEU A 24 -29.71 4.64 3.78
C LEU A 24 -29.09 3.23 3.85
N ALA A 25 -28.67 2.70 2.70
CA ALA A 25 -27.85 1.51 2.60
C ALA A 25 -26.49 1.87 2.00
N LEU A 26 -25.90 2.98 2.46
CA LEU A 26 -24.44 3.17 2.52
C LEU A 26 -24.11 4.30 3.50
N ALA A 27 -24.65 4.25 4.72
CA ALA A 27 -24.03 4.96 5.83
C ALA A 27 -22.72 4.22 6.16
N GLY A 28 -21.67 4.49 5.39
CA GLY A 28 -20.31 4.18 5.82
C GLY A 28 -20.12 4.76 7.22
N ASP A 29 -19.52 3.99 8.12
CA ASP A 29 -19.34 4.33 9.54
C ASP A 29 -19.08 5.83 9.74
N THR A 30 -20.12 6.58 10.14
CA THR A 30 -20.09 8.05 10.24
C THR A 30 -19.41 8.53 11.51
N ARG A 31 -18.91 7.61 12.33
CA ARG A 31 -18.19 7.96 13.56
C ARG A 31 -16.92 8.72 13.17
N PRO A 32 -16.72 9.93 13.72
CA PRO A 32 -15.50 10.69 13.45
C PRO A 32 -14.29 9.89 13.93
N ARG A 33 -13.31 9.73 13.06
CA ARG A 33 -12.03 9.08 13.36
C ARG A 33 -10.91 10.08 13.12
N PHE A 34 -10.01 10.14 14.09
CA PHE A 34 -8.83 10.98 14.04
C PHE A 34 -7.62 10.09 14.22
N LEU A 35 -6.67 10.18 13.30
CA LEU A 35 -5.43 9.42 13.34
C LEU A 35 -4.25 10.39 13.27
N LYS A 36 -3.35 10.31 14.25
CA LYS A 36 -2.03 10.94 14.16
C LYS A 36 -1.00 9.84 13.93
N GLN A 37 -0.26 9.93 12.83
CA GLN A 37 0.80 8.97 12.50
C GLN A 37 2.11 9.70 12.28
N THR A 38 3.22 9.10 12.71
CA THR A 38 4.57 9.56 12.38
C THR A 38 5.32 8.39 11.75
N LYS A 39 6.03 8.64 10.65
CA LYS A 39 6.90 7.68 10.00
C LYS A 39 8.32 8.22 10.01
N ALA A 40 9.25 7.50 10.62
CA ALA A 40 10.68 7.79 10.56
C ALA A 40 11.35 6.77 9.63
N GLU A 41 11.57 7.17 8.39
CA GLU A 41 12.04 6.30 7.33
C GLU A 41 13.56 6.49 7.13
N CYS A 42 14.33 5.40 7.21
CA CYS A 42 15.75 5.40 6.89
C CYS A 42 15.96 4.82 5.48
N HIS A 43 16.39 5.67 4.55
CA HIS A 43 16.64 5.30 3.16
C HIS A 43 18.14 5.04 2.99
N PHE A 44 18.50 3.80 2.63
CA PHE A 44 19.88 3.33 2.51
C PHE A 44 20.27 3.18 1.04
N PHE A 45 21.31 3.91 0.62
CA PHE A 45 21.86 3.83 -0.73
C PHE A 45 23.28 3.27 -0.64
N ASN A 46 23.52 2.16 -1.34
CA ASN A 46 24.78 1.42 -1.29
C ASN A 46 25.23 1.09 0.15
N GLY A 47 24.37 0.37 0.88
CA GLY A 47 24.60 0.07 2.30
C GLY A 47 24.47 1.33 3.16
N THR A 48 25.50 1.66 3.94
CA THR A 48 25.53 2.84 4.81
C THR A 48 26.34 4.02 4.26
N GLU A 49 26.78 3.95 2.99
CA GLU A 49 27.56 5.01 2.36
C GLU A 49 26.76 6.31 2.34
N ARG A 50 25.55 6.27 1.77
CA ARG A 50 24.61 7.39 1.80
C ARG A 50 23.31 6.96 2.47
N VAL A 51 22.97 7.66 3.55
CA VAL A 51 21.76 7.40 4.36
C VAL A 51 20.98 8.68 4.49
N ARG A 52 19.67 8.61 4.22
CA ARG A 52 18.74 9.73 4.38
C ARG A 52 17.67 9.37 5.40
N LEU A 53 17.49 10.23 6.40
CA LEU A 53 16.37 10.14 7.34
C LEU A 53 15.24 11.05 6.85
N LEU A 54 14.07 10.45 6.67
CA LEU A 54 12.84 11.15 6.31
C LEU A 54 11.79 10.92 7.41
N GLU A 55 11.56 11.93 8.23
CA GLU A 55 10.49 11.90 9.23
C GLU A 55 9.26 12.64 8.69
N ARG A 56 8.12 11.96 8.68
CA ARG A 56 6.86 12.46 8.11
C ARG A 56 5.76 12.36 9.15
N HIS A 57 5.06 13.47 9.37
CA HIS A 57 3.93 13.53 10.28
C HIS A 57 2.63 13.66 9.50
N PHE A 58 1.66 12.82 9.85
CA PHE A 58 0.36 12.73 9.21
C PHE A 58 -0.75 13.01 10.20
N TYR A 59 -1.75 13.75 9.73
CA TYR A 59 -3.05 13.86 10.35
C TYR A 59 -4.08 13.24 9.39
N ASN A 60 -4.73 12.17 9.83
CA ASN A 60 -5.50 11.27 8.98
C ASN A 60 -4.67 10.75 7.81
N GLN A 61 -5.00 11.16 6.59
CA GLN A 61 -4.29 10.77 5.36
C GLN A 61 -3.43 11.91 4.79
N GLU A 62 -3.39 13.06 5.47
CA GLU A 62 -2.67 14.25 5.03
C GLU A 62 -1.33 14.37 5.77
N GLU A 63 -0.23 14.36 5.02
CA GLU A 63 1.07 14.71 5.55
C GLU A 63 1.15 16.23 5.75
N TYR A 64 1.38 16.69 6.97
CA TYR A 64 1.35 18.12 7.28
C TYR A 64 2.73 18.71 7.56
N VAL A 65 3.69 17.94 8.10
CA VAL A 65 5.08 18.35 8.34
C VAL A 65 6.05 17.22 8.05
N ARG A 66 7.23 17.57 7.55
CA ARG A 66 8.33 16.64 7.30
C ARG A 66 9.66 17.20 7.78
N TYR A 67 10.51 16.36 8.34
CA TYR A 67 11.96 16.59 8.40
C TYR A 67 12.66 15.71 7.36
N ASP A 68 13.58 16.32 6.63
CA ASP A 68 14.42 15.65 5.64
C ASP A 68 15.88 15.92 5.99
N SER A 69 16.67 14.87 6.24
CA SER A 69 18.08 15.04 6.60
C SER A 69 18.91 15.74 5.53
N ASP A 70 18.51 15.64 4.26
CA ASP A 70 19.20 16.33 3.17
C ASP A 70 18.94 17.86 3.21
N VAL A 71 17.87 18.29 3.89
CA VAL A 71 17.52 19.70 4.11
C VAL A 71 17.99 20.18 5.50
N GLY A 72 17.92 19.31 6.51
CA GLY A 72 18.41 19.58 7.86
C GLY A 72 17.45 20.36 8.77
N GLU A 73 16.18 20.51 8.37
CA GLU A 73 15.13 21.16 9.17
C GLU A 73 13.71 20.65 8.85
N PHE A 74 12.74 20.99 9.70
CA PHE A 74 11.34 20.68 9.46
C PHE A 74 10.73 21.67 8.44
N ARG A 75 9.96 21.13 7.49
CA ARG A 75 9.21 21.90 6.51
C ARG A 75 7.75 21.51 6.57
N ALA A 76 6.88 22.52 6.59
CA ALA A 76 5.45 22.32 6.44
C ALA A 76 5.16 21.85 5.01
N VAL A 77 4.40 20.76 4.91
CA VAL A 77 3.91 20.20 3.63
C VAL A 77 2.55 20.82 3.30
N THR A 78 1.74 21.08 4.31
CA THR A 78 0.47 21.79 4.21
C THR A 78 0.36 22.89 5.26
N GLU A 79 -0.65 23.75 5.14
CA GLU A 79 -0.86 24.88 6.05
C GLU A 79 -0.93 24.45 7.52
N LEU A 80 -1.56 23.30 7.79
CA LEU A 80 -1.70 22.73 9.13
C LEU A 80 -0.32 22.57 9.83
N GLY A 81 0.73 22.32 9.05
CA GLY A 81 2.08 22.12 9.54
C GLY A 81 2.91 23.36 9.80
N ARG A 82 2.50 24.55 9.33
CA ARG A 82 3.31 25.77 9.42
C ARG A 82 3.81 26.04 10.84
N ARG A 83 2.89 26.10 11.80
CA ARG A 83 3.22 26.36 13.21
C ARG A 83 4.09 25.28 13.83
N SER A 84 3.90 24.02 13.44
CA SER A 84 4.70 22.91 13.97
C SER A 84 6.13 22.95 13.45
N ALA A 85 6.32 23.24 12.15
CA ALA A 85 7.63 23.40 11.56
C ALA A 85 8.40 24.59 12.17
N GLU A 86 7.74 25.75 12.30
CA GLU A 86 8.33 26.94 12.95
C GLU A 86 8.74 26.65 14.40
N TYR A 87 7.85 26.03 15.17
CA TYR A 87 8.12 25.70 16.57
C TYR A 87 9.29 24.72 16.69
N TRP A 88 9.30 23.62 15.94
CA TRP A 88 10.38 22.63 16.03
C TRP A 88 11.72 23.16 15.54
N ASN A 89 11.74 23.98 14.49
CA ASN A 89 12.99 24.61 14.03
C ASN A 89 13.53 25.65 15.02
N SER A 90 12.68 26.22 15.88
CA SER A 90 13.14 27.13 16.94
C SER A 90 13.84 26.42 18.11
N GLN A 91 13.63 25.10 18.25
CA GLN A 91 14.22 24.27 19.31
C GLN A 91 15.55 23.67 18.82
N LYS A 92 16.66 24.36 19.11
CA LYS A 92 17.99 23.97 18.60
C LYS A 92 18.39 22.53 18.96
N ASP A 93 18.24 22.16 20.23
CA ASP A 93 18.64 20.83 20.70
C ASP A 93 17.84 19.72 19.98
N PHE A 94 16.54 19.94 19.79
CA PHE A 94 15.68 19.01 19.06
C PHE A 94 16.06 18.86 17.58
N LEU A 95 16.48 19.96 16.94
CA LEU A 95 16.92 19.95 15.55
C LEU A 95 18.27 19.23 15.39
N GLU A 96 19.21 19.45 16.31
CA GLU A 96 20.49 18.76 16.32
C GLU A 96 20.33 17.26 16.60
N ASP A 97 19.44 16.87 17.52
CA ASP A 97 19.10 15.46 17.74
C ASP A 97 18.60 14.80 16.45
N ARG A 98 17.78 15.52 15.67
CA ARG A 98 17.25 15.00 14.41
C ARG A 98 18.30 14.92 13.30
N ARG A 99 19.28 15.84 13.28
CA ARG A 99 20.46 15.78 12.40
C ARG A 99 21.33 14.57 12.76
N ALA A 100 21.59 14.35 14.05
CA ALA A 100 22.37 13.22 14.54
C ALA A 100 21.69 11.86 14.33
N ALA A 101 20.35 11.81 14.28
CA ALA A 101 19.58 10.57 14.10
C ALA A 101 19.91 9.79 12.81
N VAL A 102 20.49 10.44 11.80
CA VAL A 102 21.01 9.76 10.61
C VAL A 102 22.09 8.72 10.98
N ASP A 103 22.95 9.03 11.95
CA ASP A 103 23.99 8.11 12.41
C ASP A 103 23.56 7.31 13.63
N THR A 104 23.02 7.99 14.65
CA THR A 104 22.70 7.38 15.95
C THR A 104 21.51 6.42 15.86
N TYR A 105 20.60 6.63 14.92
CA TYR A 105 19.45 5.77 14.69
C TYR A 105 19.56 4.97 13.39
N CYS A 106 19.67 5.62 12.22
CA CYS A 106 19.60 4.87 10.96
C CYS A 106 20.80 3.94 10.74
N ARG A 107 22.04 4.45 10.79
CA ARG A 107 23.23 3.60 10.61
C ARG A 107 23.40 2.58 11.72
N HIS A 108 23.11 2.97 12.96
CA HIS A 108 23.12 2.06 14.10
C HIS A 108 22.20 0.84 13.86
N ASN A 109 20.94 1.08 13.52
CA ASN A 109 19.98 0.00 13.28
C ASN A 109 20.31 -0.84 12.04
N TYR A 110 20.84 -0.22 10.98
CA TYR A 110 21.30 -0.97 9.81
C TYR A 110 22.35 -2.01 10.20
N ARG A 111 23.38 -1.62 10.95
CA ARG A 111 24.45 -2.52 11.39
C ARG A 111 23.93 -3.69 12.22
N ILE A 112 22.93 -3.45 13.07
CA ILE A 112 22.30 -4.51 13.87
C ILE A 112 21.50 -5.46 12.97
N GLY A 113 20.70 -4.91 12.06
CA GLY A 113 19.78 -5.66 11.21
C GLY A 113 20.40 -6.32 9.98
N GLU A 114 21.60 -5.90 9.58
CA GLU A 114 22.21 -6.25 8.28
C GLU A 114 22.27 -7.77 8.06
N SER A 115 22.74 -8.51 9.06
CA SER A 115 23.00 -9.95 8.96
C SER A 115 21.72 -10.79 8.73
N PHE A 116 20.58 -10.36 9.27
CA PHE A 116 19.33 -11.15 9.23
C PHE A 116 18.20 -10.50 8.42
N THR A 117 18.37 -9.27 7.93
CA THR A 117 17.41 -8.58 7.05
C THR A 117 17.99 -8.40 5.65
N VAL A 118 19.06 -7.61 5.50
CA VAL A 118 19.67 -7.25 4.20
C VAL A 118 20.31 -8.48 3.53
N GLN A 119 21.06 -9.25 4.31
CA GLN A 119 21.77 -10.43 3.82
C GLN A 119 20.90 -11.69 3.79
N ARG A 120 19.65 -11.61 4.26
CA ARG A 120 18.74 -12.75 4.29
C ARG A 120 18.51 -13.30 2.88
N ARG A 121 18.68 -14.61 2.72
CA ARG A 121 18.36 -15.34 1.50
C ARG A 121 17.51 -16.56 1.85
N VAL A 122 16.42 -16.77 1.12
CA VAL A 122 15.59 -17.97 1.22
C VAL A 122 15.37 -18.51 -0.19
N GLN A 123 15.69 -19.77 -0.40
CA GLN A 123 15.56 -20.40 -1.71
C GLN A 123 14.10 -20.57 -2.12
N PRO A 124 13.75 -20.36 -3.40
CA PRO A 124 12.41 -20.60 -3.89
C PRO A 124 12.06 -22.08 -3.92
N LYS A 125 10.80 -22.39 -3.64
CA LYS A 125 10.17 -23.67 -3.97
C LYS A 125 9.44 -23.51 -5.29
N VAL A 126 9.79 -24.35 -6.26
CA VAL A 126 9.25 -24.30 -7.61
C VAL A 126 8.37 -25.53 -7.84
N THR A 127 7.17 -25.31 -8.36
CA THR A 127 6.26 -26.39 -8.75
C THR A 127 5.67 -26.08 -10.12
N VAL A 128 5.80 -27.03 -11.05
CA VAL A 128 5.28 -26.92 -12.41
C VAL A 128 4.11 -27.88 -12.57
N TYR A 129 2.97 -27.37 -13.01
CA TYR A 129 1.77 -28.18 -13.20
C TYR A 129 0.87 -27.61 -14.31
N PRO A 130 0.12 -28.47 -15.04
CA PRO A 130 -0.86 -28.00 -16.00
C PRO A 130 -2.05 -27.37 -15.27
N SER A 131 -2.47 -26.18 -15.69
CA SER A 131 -3.72 -25.59 -15.26
C SER A 131 -4.81 -25.98 -16.25
N LYS A 132 -5.75 -26.83 -15.81
CA LYS A 132 -6.99 -27.06 -16.54
C LYS A 132 -7.90 -25.87 -16.31
N THR A 133 -7.97 -24.94 -17.25
CA THR A 133 -9.14 -24.06 -17.34
C THR A 133 -10.31 -24.85 -17.94
N GLN A 134 -11.54 -24.44 -17.64
CA GLN A 134 -12.78 -25.14 -17.99
C GLN A 134 -12.80 -25.67 -19.44
N PRO A 135 -13.58 -26.72 -19.76
CA PRO A 135 -13.60 -27.39 -21.08
C PRO A 135 -13.80 -26.48 -22.31
N LEU A 136 -14.25 -25.24 -22.10
CA LEU A 136 -14.54 -24.23 -23.12
C LEU A 136 -13.37 -23.28 -23.44
N GLN A 137 -12.25 -23.34 -22.72
CA GLN A 137 -11.07 -22.51 -23.01
C GLN A 137 -10.03 -23.32 -23.81
N HIS A 138 -9.75 -22.88 -25.04
CA HIS A 138 -8.86 -23.55 -26.00
C HIS A 138 -7.36 -23.48 -25.67
N HIS A 139 -6.98 -23.12 -24.44
CA HIS A 139 -5.58 -22.92 -24.07
C HIS A 139 -5.18 -23.83 -22.91
N ASN A 140 -4.31 -24.80 -23.20
CA ASN A 140 -3.62 -25.58 -22.18
C ASN A 140 -2.52 -24.71 -21.56
N LEU A 141 -2.72 -24.27 -20.32
CA LEU A 141 -1.73 -23.47 -19.59
C LEU A 141 -0.83 -24.37 -18.76
N LEU A 142 0.47 -24.07 -18.78
CA LEU A 142 1.44 -24.63 -17.84
C LEU A 142 1.80 -23.55 -16.82
N VAL A 143 1.61 -23.86 -15.54
CA VAL A 143 1.85 -22.92 -14.45
C VAL A 143 3.15 -23.28 -13.76
N CYS A 144 4.04 -22.30 -13.62
CA CYS A 144 5.22 -22.37 -12.76
C CYS A 144 4.93 -21.54 -11.51
N SER A 145 4.63 -22.21 -10.40
CA SER A 145 4.44 -21.57 -9.10
C SER A 145 5.78 -21.48 -8.39
N VAL A 146 6.24 -20.26 -8.13
CA VAL A 146 7.50 -19.98 -7.42
C VAL A 146 7.15 -19.29 -6.10
N ASN A 147 7.41 -19.96 -4.98
CA ASN A 147 6.98 -19.47 -3.67
C ASN A 147 8.06 -19.63 -2.58
N GLY A 148 7.86 -18.93 -1.46
CA GLY A 148 8.67 -19.07 -0.25
C GLY A 148 10.09 -18.51 -0.33
N PHE A 149 10.38 -17.58 -1.25
CA PHE A 149 11.72 -17.01 -1.43
C PHE A 149 11.87 -15.61 -0.82
N TYR A 150 13.12 -15.19 -0.62
CA TYR A 150 13.49 -13.84 -0.19
C TYR A 150 14.93 -13.51 -0.64
N PRO A 151 15.23 -12.28 -1.10
CA PRO A 151 14.33 -11.14 -1.31
C PRO A 151 13.39 -11.33 -2.51
N GLY A 152 12.49 -10.37 -2.76
CA GLY A 152 11.48 -10.47 -3.83
C GLY A 152 12.04 -10.36 -5.26
N SER A 153 13.28 -9.89 -5.45
CA SER A 153 13.89 -9.84 -6.79
C SER A 153 14.12 -11.27 -7.30
N ILE A 154 13.50 -11.61 -8.43
CA ILE A 154 13.57 -12.94 -9.03
C ILE A 154 13.44 -12.85 -10.55
N GLU A 155 14.02 -13.84 -11.23
CA GLU A 155 13.88 -14.03 -12.67
C GLU A 155 13.36 -15.44 -12.95
N VAL A 156 12.29 -15.55 -13.75
CA VAL A 156 11.67 -16.82 -14.13
C VAL A 156 11.59 -16.87 -15.66
N ARG A 157 12.22 -17.89 -16.26
CA ARG A 157 12.27 -18.08 -17.71
C ARG A 157 11.66 -19.43 -18.10
N TRP A 158 10.99 -19.48 -19.23
CA TRP A 158 10.43 -20.70 -19.80
C TRP A 158 11.30 -21.22 -20.94
N PHE A 159 11.45 -22.53 -21.03
CA PHE A 159 12.19 -23.19 -22.11
C PHE A 159 11.39 -24.35 -22.67
N ARG A 160 11.41 -24.50 -24.00
CA ARG A 160 10.88 -25.65 -24.72
C ARG A 160 11.99 -26.25 -25.56
N ASN A 161 12.33 -27.51 -25.32
CA ASN A 161 13.40 -28.22 -26.05
C ASN A 161 14.73 -27.44 -26.07
N GLY A 162 15.06 -26.74 -24.98
CA GLY A 162 16.30 -25.94 -24.85
C GLY A 162 16.25 -24.54 -25.45
N GLN A 163 15.14 -24.14 -26.11
CA GLN A 163 14.96 -22.78 -26.61
C GLN A 163 14.11 -21.95 -25.64
N GLU A 164 14.50 -20.71 -25.37
CA GLU A 164 13.76 -19.80 -24.48
C GLU A 164 12.45 -19.37 -25.13
N GLU A 165 11.34 -19.55 -24.42
CA GLU A 165 10.00 -19.17 -24.85
C GLU A 165 9.60 -17.85 -24.18
N LYS A 166 9.37 -16.82 -25.01
CA LYS A 166 8.87 -15.51 -24.56
C LYS A 166 7.43 -15.25 -24.98
N ALA A 167 7.00 -15.86 -26.09
CA ALA A 167 5.64 -15.75 -26.59
C ALA A 167 4.68 -16.59 -25.72
N GLY A 168 3.53 -16.01 -25.36
CA GLY A 168 2.51 -16.71 -24.56
C GLY A 168 2.84 -16.88 -23.08
N VAL A 169 3.93 -16.28 -22.59
CA VAL A 169 4.26 -16.25 -21.15
C VAL A 169 3.51 -15.11 -20.49
N VAL A 170 2.74 -15.45 -19.44
CA VAL A 170 2.03 -14.48 -18.60
C VAL A 170 2.50 -14.63 -17.15
N SER A 171 2.81 -13.52 -16.49
CA SER A 171 3.24 -13.47 -15.09
C SER A 171 2.26 -12.65 -14.26
N THR A 172 1.97 -13.11 -13.05
CA THR A 172 1.15 -12.37 -12.06
C THR A 172 1.95 -11.29 -11.33
N GLY A 173 3.29 -11.24 -11.50
CA GLY A 173 4.18 -10.41 -10.70
C GLY A 173 4.34 -10.93 -9.26
N LEU A 174 4.97 -10.11 -8.41
CA LEU A 174 5.10 -10.40 -6.98
C LEU A 174 3.78 -10.09 -6.29
N ILE A 175 3.19 -11.11 -5.66
CA ILE A 175 2.03 -10.95 -4.78
C ILE A 175 2.59 -10.72 -3.37
N GLN A 176 2.39 -9.51 -2.83
CA GLN A 176 2.87 -9.09 -1.50
C GLN A 176 1.87 -9.45 -0.39
#